data_AF-A0ABD5XYF2-F1
#
_entry.id   AF-A0ABD5XYF2-F1
#
_cell.length_a   1.000
_cell.length_b   1.000
_cell.length_c   1.000
_cell.angle_alpha   90.00
_cell.angle_beta   90.00
_cell.angle_gamma   90.00
#
_symmetry.space_group_name_H-M   'P 1'
#
loop_
_entity.id
_entity.type
_entity.pdbx_description
1 polymer ?
#
loop_
_entity_poly.entity_id
_entity_poly.type
_entity_poly.pdbx_seq_one_letter_code
_entity_poly.pdbx_strand_id
1 'polypeptide(L)'
;MLIHDFRWDYLRDAIADLGFEVIELPHAERFDLGGDSDIAIHAADGCDPELCGNFFGCTWYDTDADRPGSTQVDTMAVITDGDEVLVDTNDCPYSIAQPTCERIKAEYGEVDMLCHQYSAAQFYPQAVTNYDHEHKIAERDRVIQEKFELALNFIDLFDPSYYLPFAGEYVLAGDLAHLNQYTANPRARRRRRSSTRTRPPTTSVSSSTPGSGST
;
A
#
# COMPACT_ATOMS: atom_id res chain seq x y z
N MET A 1 -10.70 -4.78 -16.29
CA MET A 1 -9.82 -4.09 -15.33
C MET A 1 -10.68 -3.71 -14.15
N LEU A 2 -10.28 -4.10 -12.94
CA LEU A 2 -11.00 -3.78 -11.71
C LEU A 2 -10.47 -2.44 -11.18
N ILE A 3 -11.35 -1.52 -10.85
CA ILE A 3 -10.99 -0.22 -10.24
C ILE A 3 -11.95 0.08 -9.09
N HIS A 4 -11.56 0.99 -8.19
CA HIS A 4 -12.49 1.53 -7.21
C HIS A 4 -13.56 2.40 -7.89
N ASP A 5 -14.79 2.35 -7.39
CA ASP A 5 -15.86 3.29 -7.72
C ASP A 5 -15.58 4.66 -7.06
N PHE A 6 -14.83 5.49 -7.79
CA PHE A 6 -14.51 6.85 -7.35
C PHE A 6 -15.70 7.78 -7.52
N ARG A 7 -15.66 8.95 -6.87
CA ARG A 7 -16.68 9.99 -7.06
C ARG A 7 -16.82 10.43 -8.53
N TRP A 8 -15.73 10.41 -9.28
CA TRP A 8 -15.69 10.83 -10.67
C TRP A 8 -15.29 9.68 -11.59
N ASP A 9 -16.03 9.61 -12.68
CA ASP A 9 -15.90 8.65 -13.77
C ASP A 9 -14.62 8.78 -14.62
N TYR A 10 -13.81 9.82 -14.39
CA TYR A 10 -12.70 10.17 -15.30
C TYR A 10 -11.71 9.02 -15.52
N LEU A 11 -11.41 8.26 -14.45
CA LEU A 11 -10.47 7.15 -14.53
C LEU A 11 -11.07 5.99 -15.32
N ARG A 12 -12.34 5.64 -15.06
CA ARG A 12 -13.07 4.64 -15.83
C ARG A 12 -13.09 5.00 -17.30
N ASP A 13 -13.50 6.22 -17.63
CA ASP A 13 -13.63 6.70 -19.00
C ASP A 13 -12.27 6.69 -19.71
N ALA A 14 -11.20 7.14 -19.04
CA ALA A 14 -9.85 7.08 -19.59
C ALA A 14 -9.37 5.65 -19.87
N ILE A 15 -9.68 4.68 -19.01
CA ILE A 15 -9.33 3.27 -19.22
C ILE A 15 -10.18 2.65 -20.35
N ALA A 16 -11.47 2.99 -20.40
CA ALA A 16 -12.38 2.53 -21.44
C ALA A 16 -11.99 3.08 -22.83
N ASP A 17 -11.55 4.33 -22.90
CA ASP A 17 -11.03 4.97 -24.13
C ASP A 17 -9.76 4.28 -24.65
N LEU A 18 -8.98 3.63 -23.77
CA LEU A 18 -7.85 2.78 -24.14
C LEU A 18 -8.27 1.39 -24.66
N GLY A 19 -9.57 1.08 -24.65
CA GLY A 19 -10.15 -0.18 -25.15
C GLY A 19 -10.24 -1.30 -24.12
N PHE A 20 -10.08 -1.01 -22.83
CA PHE A 20 -10.22 -2.01 -21.78
C PHE A 20 -11.66 -2.03 -21.25
N GLU A 21 -12.15 -3.23 -20.95
CA GLU A 21 -13.36 -3.39 -20.14
C GLU A 21 -13.06 -2.97 -18.69
N VAL A 22 -13.93 -2.16 -18.10
CA VAL A 22 -13.77 -1.64 -16.74
C VAL A 22 -14.92 -2.12 -15.87
N ILE A 23 -14.58 -2.60 -14.68
CA ILE A 23 -15.54 -2.98 -13.63
C ILE A 23 -15.20 -2.14 -12.40
N GLU A 24 -16.11 -1.27 -12.01
CA GLU A 24 -16.01 -0.43 -10.82
C GLU A 24 -16.48 -1.23 -9.59
N LEU A 25 -15.64 -1.27 -8.56
CA LEU A 25 -15.88 -1.98 -7.31
C LEU A 25 -16.20 -0.99 -6.19
N PRO A 26 -17.30 -1.19 -5.45
CA PRO A 26 -17.63 -0.37 -4.29
C PRO A 26 -16.53 -0.45 -3.21
N HIS A 27 -16.50 0.55 -2.33
CA HIS A 27 -15.55 0.60 -1.22
C HIS A 27 -15.69 -0.63 -0.33
N ALA A 28 -14.59 -1.36 -0.12
CA ALA A 28 -14.48 -2.50 0.80
C ALA A 28 -15.44 -3.67 0.51
N GLU A 29 -16.09 -3.69 -0.67
CA GLU A 29 -16.93 -4.83 -1.07
C GLU A 29 -16.08 -5.90 -1.76
N ARG A 30 -16.33 -7.16 -1.40
CA ARG A 30 -15.65 -8.30 -2.00
C ARG A 30 -16.17 -8.56 -3.41
N PHE A 31 -15.24 -8.76 -4.32
CA PHE A 31 -15.50 -9.17 -5.69
C PHE A 31 -14.88 -10.54 -5.94
N ASP A 32 -15.70 -11.48 -6.40
CA ASP A 32 -15.29 -12.84 -6.73
C ASP A 32 -14.38 -12.84 -7.97
N LEU A 33 -13.14 -13.32 -7.81
CA LEU A 33 -12.20 -13.53 -8.91
C LEU A 33 -12.36 -14.91 -9.56
N GLY A 34 -13.22 -15.75 -8.99
CA GLY A 34 -13.43 -17.14 -9.38
C GLY A 34 -12.58 -18.11 -8.57
N GLY A 35 -13.10 -19.32 -8.38
CA GLY A 35 -12.51 -20.30 -7.47
C GLY A 35 -12.87 -19.95 -6.03
N ASP A 36 -11.87 -19.94 -5.15
CA ASP A 36 -12.03 -19.58 -3.73
C ASP A 36 -11.47 -18.17 -3.45
N SER A 37 -11.11 -17.40 -4.49
CA SER A 37 -10.43 -16.10 -4.34
C SER A 37 -11.34 -14.89 -4.52
N ASP A 38 -11.17 -13.91 -3.63
CA ASP A 38 -11.83 -12.62 -3.70
C ASP A 38 -10.85 -11.44 -3.58
N ILE A 39 -11.26 -10.29 -4.13
CA ILE A 39 -10.57 -9.01 -4.01
C ILE A 39 -11.51 -7.96 -3.43
N ALA A 40 -11.02 -7.15 -2.49
CA ALA A 40 -11.69 -5.94 -2.02
C ALA A 40 -10.79 -4.73 -2.27
N ILE A 41 -11.36 -3.65 -2.81
CA ILE A 41 -10.64 -2.39 -3.02
C ILE A 41 -11.09 -1.38 -1.97
N HIS A 42 -10.13 -0.83 -1.23
CA HIS A 42 -10.37 0.16 -0.19
C HIS A 42 -9.76 1.50 -0.61
N ALA A 43 -10.52 2.58 -0.53
CA ALA A 43 -9.96 3.93 -0.60
C ALA A 43 -8.98 4.15 0.57
N ALA A 44 -7.83 4.80 0.33
CA ALA A 44 -6.83 5.03 1.38
C ALA A 44 -7.43 5.80 2.56
N ASP A 45 -8.14 6.89 2.27
CA ASP A 45 -8.87 7.71 3.25
C ASP A 45 -10.10 7.02 3.85
N GLY A 46 -10.43 5.82 3.39
CA GLY A 46 -11.54 5.07 3.93
C GLY A 46 -12.92 5.62 3.58
N CYS A 47 -13.00 6.54 2.60
CA CYS A 47 -14.15 7.37 2.33
C CYS A 47 -14.60 8.21 3.56
N ASP A 48 -13.67 8.57 4.45
CA ASP A 48 -13.94 9.40 5.62
C ASP A 48 -13.84 10.91 5.26
N PRO A 49 -14.95 11.67 5.35
CA PRO A 49 -14.95 13.10 5.02
C PRO A 49 -14.04 13.94 5.92
N GLU A 50 -13.82 13.56 7.17
CA GLU A 50 -12.96 14.29 8.12
C GLU A 50 -11.47 14.10 7.78
N LEU A 51 -11.09 12.92 7.29
CA LEU A 51 -9.73 12.64 6.82
C LEU A 51 -9.46 13.30 5.46
N CYS A 52 -10.43 13.28 4.54
CA CYS A 52 -10.26 13.90 3.22
C CYS A 52 -10.04 15.42 3.33
N GLY A 53 -10.85 16.11 4.14
CA GLY A 53 -10.84 17.58 4.24
C GLY A 53 -9.54 18.19 4.79
N ASN A 54 -8.70 17.39 5.45
CA ASN A 54 -7.46 17.85 6.10
C ASN A 54 -6.21 17.72 5.21
N PHE A 55 -6.19 16.79 4.25
CA PHE A 55 -4.99 16.51 3.44
C PHE A 55 -5.02 17.11 2.05
N PHE A 56 -6.20 17.26 1.47
CA PHE A 56 -6.43 17.99 0.24
C PHE A 56 -7.61 18.93 0.51
N GLY A 57 -7.64 20.12 -0.10
CA GLY A 57 -8.79 21.01 -0.02
C GLY A 57 -10.01 20.31 -0.61
N CYS A 58 -10.65 19.46 0.17
CA CYS A 58 -11.62 18.51 -0.31
C CYS A 58 -12.90 19.33 -0.54
N THR A 59 -13.31 19.44 -1.81
CA THR A 59 -14.51 20.17 -2.24
C THR A 59 -15.81 19.47 -1.82
N TRP A 60 -15.82 18.80 -0.66
CA TRP A 60 -17.04 18.36 0.02
C TRP A 60 -17.97 19.54 0.35
N TYR A 61 -17.44 20.76 0.41
CA TYR A 61 -18.21 22.01 0.50
C TYR A 61 -18.64 22.58 -0.86
N ASP A 62 -18.56 21.78 -1.93
CA ASP A 62 -19.27 22.13 -3.15
C ASP A 62 -20.72 21.70 -2.97
N THR A 63 -21.60 22.67 -2.69
CA THR A 63 -23.04 22.45 -2.55
C THR A 63 -23.68 21.89 -3.84
N ASP A 64 -22.93 21.87 -4.95
CA ASP A 64 -23.30 21.32 -6.24
C ASP A 64 -22.83 19.84 -6.43
N ALA A 65 -22.39 19.18 -5.36
CA ALA A 65 -21.98 17.78 -5.39
C ALA A 65 -23.19 16.82 -5.53
N ASP A 66 -23.44 16.31 -6.74
CA ASP A 66 -24.55 15.37 -7.00
C ASP A 66 -24.41 14.01 -6.27
N ARG A 67 -23.20 13.59 -5.88
CA ARG A 67 -22.96 12.32 -5.16
C ARG A 67 -21.80 12.42 -4.14
N PRO A 68 -21.97 11.89 -2.92
CA PRO A 68 -20.87 11.62 -2.00
C PRO A 68 -19.98 10.47 -2.53
N GLY A 69 -18.66 10.50 -2.30
CA GLY A 69 -17.74 9.43 -2.75
C GLY A 69 -16.27 9.73 -2.47
N SER A 70 -15.39 8.74 -2.66
CA SER A 70 -13.93 8.93 -2.51
C SER A 70 -13.42 9.91 -3.58
N THR A 71 -12.65 10.90 -3.14
CA THR A 71 -12.07 11.93 -4.03
C THR A 71 -10.55 11.78 -4.18
N GLN A 72 -9.93 10.94 -3.35
CA GLN A 72 -8.53 10.56 -3.48
C GLN A 72 -8.41 9.39 -4.44
N VAL A 73 -7.32 9.35 -5.20
CA VAL A 73 -7.06 8.28 -6.17
C VAL A 73 -6.33 7.09 -5.53
N ASP A 74 -5.69 7.30 -4.38
CA ASP A 74 -4.91 6.26 -3.71
C ASP A 74 -5.86 5.21 -3.10
N THR A 75 -5.67 3.96 -3.52
CA THR A 75 -6.45 2.81 -3.08
C THR A 75 -5.54 1.67 -2.64
N MET A 76 -6.07 0.83 -1.77
CA MET A 76 -5.47 -0.40 -1.31
C MET A 76 -6.27 -1.58 -1.85
N ALA A 77 -5.62 -2.70 -2.06
CA ALA A 77 -6.27 -3.94 -2.44
C ALA A 77 -6.01 -5.03 -1.39
N VAL A 78 -7.06 -5.74 -1.01
CA VAL A 78 -6.96 -6.98 -0.24
C VAL A 78 -7.34 -8.11 -1.17
N ILE A 79 -6.47 -9.11 -1.30
CA ILE A 79 -6.72 -10.32 -2.08
C ILE A 79 -6.60 -11.51 -1.14
N THR A 80 -7.56 -12.40 -1.15
CA THR A 80 -7.56 -13.60 -0.30
C THR A 80 -8.18 -14.78 -1.03
N ASP A 81 -7.81 -16.00 -0.64
CA ASP A 81 -8.46 -17.25 -1.04
C ASP A 81 -9.18 -17.96 0.13
N GLY A 82 -9.38 -17.23 1.23
CA GLY A 82 -9.95 -17.74 2.47
C GLY A 82 -8.93 -18.34 3.44
N ASP A 83 -7.76 -18.75 2.96
CA ASP A 83 -6.66 -19.29 3.77
C ASP A 83 -5.52 -18.28 3.94
N GLU A 84 -5.15 -17.58 2.86
CA GLU A 84 -4.09 -16.58 2.86
C GLU A 84 -4.60 -15.17 2.51
N VAL A 85 -3.95 -14.15 3.09
CA VAL A 85 -4.30 -12.73 2.88
C VAL A 85 -3.11 -11.93 2.36
N LEU A 86 -3.29 -11.30 1.21
CA LEU A 86 -2.38 -10.31 0.62
C LEU A 86 -3.00 -8.92 0.72
N VAL A 87 -2.22 -7.97 1.23
CA VAL A 87 -2.60 -6.55 1.25
C VAL A 87 -1.60 -5.75 0.42
N ASP A 88 -2.10 -5.00 -0.55
CA ASP A 88 -1.35 -4.02 -1.33
C ASP A 88 -1.70 -2.60 -0.87
N THR A 89 -0.69 -1.86 -0.44
CA THR A 89 -0.81 -0.47 -0.01
C THR A 89 0.07 0.48 -0.82
N ASN A 90 0.32 0.18 -2.09
CA ASN A 90 1.09 1.05 -2.98
C ASN A 90 0.57 2.50 -2.97
N ASP A 91 1.52 3.44 -2.91
CA ASP A 91 1.38 4.90 -2.87
C ASP A 91 0.40 5.47 -1.84
N CYS A 92 -0.07 4.65 -0.89
CA CYS A 92 -0.96 5.09 0.17
C CYS A 92 -0.19 5.87 1.26
N PRO A 93 -0.55 7.14 1.55
CA PRO A 93 0.06 7.87 2.65
C PRO A 93 -0.34 7.28 4.00
N TYR A 94 0.63 6.89 4.83
CA TYR A 94 0.37 6.20 6.10
C TYR A 94 -0.62 6.95 7.01
N SER A 95 -0.49 8.27 7.15
CA SER A 95 -1.37 9.08 8.02
C SER A 95 -2.84 9.08 7.59
N ILE A 96 -3.10 8.81 6.31
CA ILE A 96 -4.45 8.75 5.74
C ILE A 96 -4.93 7.29 5.76
N ALA A 97 -4.05 6.36 5.39
CA ALA A 97 -4.36 4.95 5.23
C ALA A 97 -4.51 4.18 6.55
N GLN A 98 -3.91 4.67 7.65
CA GLN A 98 -3.85 3.94 8.93
C GLN A 98 -5.24 3.45 9.41
N PRO A 99 -6.30 4.27 9.49
CA PRO A 99 -7.61 3.80 9.96
C PRO A 99 -8.23 2.72 9.05
N THR A 100 -7.99 2.80 7.74
CA THR A 100 -8.44 1.79 6.79
C THR A 100 -7.62 0.51 6.92
N CYS A 101 -6.31 0.61 7.13
CA CYS A 101 -5.44 -0.54 7.40
C CYS A 101 -5.84 -1.26 8.70
N GLU A 102 -6.17 -0.52 9.76
CA GLU A 102 -6.66 -1.09 11.02
C GLU A 102 -7.98 -1.85 10.82
N ARG A 103 -8.89 -1.33 9.99
CA ARG A 103 -10.13 -2.03 9.61
C ARG A 103 -9.85 -3.30 8.80
N ILE A 104 -8.96 -3.23 7.81
CA ILE A 104 -8.53 -4.41 7.04
C ILE A 104 -7.97 -5.49 7.99
N LYS A 105 -7.06 -5.12 8.90
CA LYS A 105 -6.52 -6.06 9.88
C LYS A 105 -7.59 -6.67 10.79
N ALA A 106 -8.58 -5.87 11.20
CA ALA A 106 -9.67 -6.35 12.04
C ALA A 106 -10.62 -7.31 11.28
N GLU A 107 -10.83 -7.09 9.99
CA GLU A 107 -11.74 -7.89 9.16
C GLU A 107 -11.09 -9.19 8.66
N TYR A 108 -9.87 -9.11 8.14
CA TYR A 108 -9.17 -10.22 7.49
C TYR A 108 -8.23 -10.98 8.43
N GLY A 109 -7.88 -10.40 9.58
CA GLY A 109 -7.02 -11.03 10.58
C GLY A 109 -5.54 -10.95 10.23
N GLU A 110 -4.88 -12.11 10.22
CA GLU A 110 -3.44 -12.20 9.91
C GLU A 110 -3.20 -11.89 8.43
N VAL A 111 -2.17 -11.09 8.14
CA VAL A 111 -1.76 -10.77 6.77
C VAL A 111 -0.54 -11.62 6.41
N ASP A 112 -0.67 -12.48 5.43
CA ASP A 112 0.45 -13.31 4.98
C ASP A 112 1.47 -12.51 4.19
N MET A 113 0.98 -11.58 3.35
CA MET A 113 1.84 -10.82 2.46
C MET A 113 1.45 -9.35 2.40
N LEU A 114 2.38 -8.47 2.78
CA LEU A 114 2.26 -7.04 2.56
C LEU A 114 3.07 -6.62 1.33
N CYS A 115 2.39 -6.07 0.35
CA CYS A 115 2.98 -5.39 -0.81
C CYS A 115 2.98 -3.89 -0.54
N HIS A 116 4.16 -3.28 -0.38
CA HIS A 116 4.26 -1.83 -0.20
C HIS A 116 5.59 -1.29 -0.73
N GLN A 117 5.62 0.00 -1.04
CA GLN A 117 6.83 0.66 -1.49
C GLN A 117 7.83 0.94 -0.37
N TYR A 118 9.09 1.03 -0.77
CA TYR A 118 10.22 1.29 0.13
C TYR A 118 11.15 2.38 -0.39
N SER A 119 10.82 2.98 -1.53
CA SER A 119 11.55 4.10 -2.13
C SER A 119 10.59 5.18 -2.62
N ALA A 120 11.14 6.30 -3.08
CA ALA A 120 10.37 7.40 -3.60
C ALA A 120 10.60 7.58 -5.11
N ALA A 121 9.59 7.29 -5.91
CA ALA A 121 9.53 7.68 -7.32
C ALA A 121 9.22 9.18 -7.46
N GLN A 122 10.12 10.04 -6.98
CA GLN A 122 9.91 11.48 -6.93
C GLN A 122 11.08 12.27 -7.52
N PHE A 123 10.85 13.54 -7.87
CA PHE A 123 11.86 14.42 -8.45
C PHE A 123 12.86 14.99 -7.43
N TYR A 124 12.53 14.94 -6.14
CA TYR A 124 13.33 15.53 -5.06
C TYR A 124 14.32 14.50 -4.46
N PRO A 125 15.61 14.87 -4.26
CA PRO A 125 16.22 16.19 -4.50
C PRO A 125 16.82 16.37 -5.90
N GLN A 126 16.74 15.39 -6.80
CA GLN A 126 17.53 15.42 -8.03
C GLN A 126 17.27 16.63 -8.94
N ALA A 127 16.01 17.10 -9.00
CA ALA A 127 15.60 18.22 -9.85
C ALA A 127 15.73 19.60 -9.17
N VAL A 128 16.16 19.66 -7.91
CA VAL A 128 16.35 20.92 -7.17
C VAL A 128 17.58 21.64 -7.72
N THR A 129 17.43 22.87 -8.22
CA THR A 129 18.51 23.58 -8.93
C THR A 129 19.37 24.48 -8.03
N ASN A 130 18.90 24.80 -6.83
CA ASN A 130 19.55 25.69 -5.88
C ASN A 130 20.32 24.97 -4.75
N TYR A 131 20.48 23.65 -4.82
CA TYR A 131 21.32 22.87 -3.89
C TYR A 131 22.66 22.53 -4.52
N ASP A 132 23.72 22.60 -3.70
CA ASP A 132 25.02 22.04 -4.06
C ASP A 132 25.00 20.50 -4.01
N HIS A 133 26.12 19.89 -4.42
CA HIS A 133 26.27 18.44 -4.48
C HIS A 133 26.02 17.78 -3.11
N GLU A 134 26.68 18.25 -2.06
CA GLU A 134 26.62 17.65 -0.72
C GLU A 134 25.21 17.75 -0.13
N HIS A 135 24.53 18.88 -0.32
CA HIS A 135 23.16 19.06 0.14
C HIS A 135 22.19 18.12 -0.59
N LYS A 136 22.33 17.94 -1.92
CA LYS A 136 21.52 16.94 -2.64
C LYS A 136 21.76 15.51 -2.15
N ILE A 137 23.00 15.17 -1.82
CA ILE A 137 23.35 13.85 -1.29
C ILE A 137 22.72 13.65 0.10
N ALA A 138 22.80 14.65 0.98
CA ALA A 138 22.19 14.61 2.30
C ALA A 138 20.65 14.46 2.23
N GLU A 139 19.99 15.24 1.38
CA GLU A 139 18.54 15.16 1.21
C GLU A 139 18.07 13.85 0.57
N ARG A 140 18.86 13.30 -0.36
CA ARG A 140 18.61 11.98 -0.92
C ARG A 140 18.60 10.93 0.20
N ASP A 141 19.61 10.95 1.05
CA ASP A 141 19.75 9.97 2.13
C ASP A 141 18.68 10.16 3.20
N ARG A 142 18.27 11.41 3.48
CA ARG A 142 17.12 11.74 4.35
C ARG A 142 15.83 11.13 3.81
N VAL A 143 15.53 11.33 2.53
CA VAL A 143 14.30 10.78 1.90
C VAL A 143 14.32 9.26 1.89
N ILE A 144 15.46 8.63 1.59
CA ILE A 144 15.57 7.15 1.65
C ILE A 144 15.23 6.65 3.06
N GLN A 145 15.75 7.32 4.09
CA GLN A 145 15.48 6.95 5.48
C GLN A 145 14.00 7.17 5.85
N GLU A 146 13.42 8.31 5.47
CA GLU A 146 12.00 8.62 5.67
C GLU A 146 11.08 7.57 5.03
N LYS A 147 11.39 7.11 3.80
CA LYS A 147 10.61 6.08 3.12
C LYS A 147 10.72 4.71 3.79
N PHE A 148 11.87 4.37 4.35
CA PHE A 148 12.02 3.16 5.14
C PHE A 148 11.21 3.22 6.43
N GLU A 149 11.20 4.36 7.12
CA GLU A 149 10.42 4.56 8.35
C GLU A 149 8.92 4.47 8.05
N LEU A 150 8.45 5.05 6.95
CA LEU A 150 7.06 4.91 6.51
C LEU A 150 6.69 3.46 6.21
N ALA A 151 7.56 2.72 5.50
CA ALA A 151 7.34 1.30 5.23
C ALA A 151 7.29 0.46 6.52
N LEU A 152 8.13 0.79 7.51
CA LEU A 152 8.10 0.13 8.82
C LEU A 152 6.77 0.35 9.54
N ASN A 153 6.13 1.51 9.42
CA ASN A 153 4.82 1.73 10.03
C ASN A 153 3.76 0.76 9.49
N PHE A 154 3.74 0.50 8.17
CA PHE A 154 2.82 -0.50 7.60
C PHE A 154 3.18 -1.93 8.02
N ILE A 155 4.48 -2.26 8.07
CA ILE A 155 4.96 -3.57 8.54
C ILE A 155 4.55 -3.79 10.01
N ASP A 156 4.74 -2.81 10.87
CA ASP A 156 4.39 -2.88 12.29
C ASP A 156 2.86 -2.94 12.49
N LEU A 157 2.10 -2.24 11.65
CA LEU A 157 0.63 -2.27 11.69
C LEU A 157 0.11 -3.65 11.32
N PHE A 158 0.53 -4.22 10.18
CA PHE A 158 0.00 -5.49 9.70
C PHE A 158 0.67 -6.73 10.34
N ASP A 159 1.91 -6.61 10.82
CA ASP A 159 2.77 -7.71 11.28
C ASP A 159 2.80 -8.90 10.30
N PRO A 160 3.12 -8.67 9.00
CA PRO A 160 2.91 -9.68 7.97
C PRO A 160 3.94 -10.81 8.01
N SER A 161 3.56 -12.01 7.56
CA SER A 161 4.52 -13.13 7.41
C SER A 161 5.60 -12.84 6.36
N TYR A 162 5.23 -12.13 5.29
CA TYR A 162 6.10 -11.75 4.20
C TYR A 162 5.90 -10.28 3.82
N TYR A 163 7.00 -9.63 3.43
CA TYR A 163 7.00 -8.27 2.92
C TYR A 163 7.60 -8.26 1.51
N LEU A 164 6.81 -7.83 0.53
CA LEU A 164 7.26 -7.60 -0.84
C LEU A 164 7.49 -6.11 -1.06
N PRO A 165 8.75 -5.64 -1.01
CA PRO A 165 9.08 -4.29 -1.44
C PRO A 165 8.94 -4.19 -2.96
N PHE A 166 8.02 -3.36 -3.44
CA PHE A 166 7.83 -3.12 -4.87
C PHE A 166 7.49 -1.65 -5.15
N ALA A 167 7.43 -1.28 -6.43
CA ALA A 167 7.31 0.11 -6.88
C ALA A 167 8.46 1.03 -6.40
N GLY A 168 8.47 2.26 -6.91
CA GLY A 168 9.38 3.32 -6.48
C GLY A 168 10.79 3.32 -7.10
N GLU A 169 11.25 2.24 -7.74
CA GLU A 169 12.58 2.20 -8.38
C GLU A 169 12.50 2.64 -9.85
N TYR A 170 13.39 3.55 -10.25
CA TYR A 170 13.50 4.04 -11.62
C TYR A 170 14.94 4.51 -11.89
N VAL A 171 15.27 4.67 -13.17
CA VAL A 171 16.55 5.19 -13.61
C VAL A 171 16.34 6.29 -14.65
N LEU A 172 17.04 7.41 -14.47
CA LEU A 172 17.10 8.47 -15.47
C LEU A 172 18.09 8.07 -16.56
N ALA A 173 17.71 8.19 -17.82
CA ALA A 173 18.54 7.85 -18.97
C ALA A 173 18.94 9.11 -19.77
N GLY A 174 19.84 8.94 -20.74
CA GLY A 174 20.28 9.99 -21.65
C GLY A 174 20.92 11.17 -20.91
N ASP A 175 20.53 12.39 -21.28
CA ASP A 175 21.12 13.63 -20.75
C ASP A 175 20.88 13.80 -19.25
N LEU A 176 19.89 13.11 -18.68
CA LEU A 176 19.57 13.15 -17.25
C LEU A 176 20.27 12.06 -16.43
N ALA A 177 21.04 11.16 -17.06
CA ALA A 177 21.66 10.04 -16.35
C ALA A 177 22.60 10.47 -15.21
N HIS A 178 23.21 11.65 -15.33
CA HIS A 178 24.07 12.25 -14.30
C HIS A 178 23.31 12.60 -13.00
N LEU A 179 21.98 12.71 -13.04
CA LEU A 179 21.14 13.01 -11.88
C LEU A 179 20.81 11.77 -11.03
N ASN A 180 21.04 10.55 -11.53
CA ASN A 180 20.80 9.30 -10.79
C ASN A 180 21.57 9.22 -9.46
N GLN A 181 22.67 9.96 -9.31
CA GLN A 181 23.38 10.01 -8.04
C GLN A 181 22.57 10.67 -6.92
N TYR A 182 21.55 11.46 -7.26
CA TYR A 182 20.69 12.21 -6.34
C TYR A 182 19.29 11.60 -6.19
N THR A 183 18.93 10.55 -6.96
CA THR A 183 17.63 9.89 -6.83
C THR A 183 17.53 9.16 -5.50
N ALA A 184 16.41 9.30 -4.79
CA ALA A 184 16.14 8.64 -3.52
C ALA A 184 15.77 7.14 -3.67
N ASN A 185 16.52 6.43 -4.52
CA ASN A 185 16.38 5.00 -4.74
C ASN A 185 17.42 4.26 -3.89
N PRO A 186 17.00 3.41 -2.93
CA PRO A 186 17.90 2.69 -2.06
C PRO A 186 18.75 1.69 -2.86
N ARG A 187 20.07 1.81 -2.75
CA ARG A 187 20.99 0.88 -3.41
C ARG A 187 20.85 -0.52 -2.81
N ALA A 188 20.85 -1.54 -3.67
CA ALA A 188 20.67 -2.96 -3.33
C ALA A 188 21.49 -3.48 -2.13
N ARG A 189 22.65 -2.88 -1.82
CA ARG A 189 23.55 -3.33 -0.74
C ARG A 189 23.02 -3.09 0.68
N ARG A 190 22.01 -2.21 0.87
CA ARG A 190 21.38 -1.96 2.18
C ARG A 190 20.21 -2.91 2.51
N ARG A 191 19.73 -3.73 1.55
CA ARG A 191 18.56 -4.63 1.70
C ARG A 191 18.76 -5.80 2.67
N ARG A 192 19.99 -6.09 3.09
CA ARG A 192 20.36 -7.37 3.74
C ARG A 192 20.24 -7.42 5.27
N ARG A 193 19.78 -6.37 5.95
CA ARG A 193 19.81 -6.29 7.42
C ARG A 193 18.44 -6.36 8.13
N SER A 194 17.32 -6.24 7.43
CA SER A 194 15.99 -6.12 8.08
C SER A 194 15.12 -7.38 8.01
N SER A 195 15.42 -8.40 7.21
CA SER A 195 14.44 -9.44 6.86
C SER A 195 14.68 -10.86 7.42
N THR A 196 15.25 -11.02 8.62
CA THR A 196 15.33 -12.35 9.26
C THR A 196 14.69 -12.36 10.63
N ARG A 197 13.35 -12.48 10.66
CA ARG A 197 12.63 -13.18 11.72
C ARG A 197 11.99 -14.41 11.11
N THR A 198 12.67 -15.55 11.22
CA THR A 198 12.07 -16.86 10.94
C THR A 198 11.10 -17.22 12.07
N ARG A 199 9.83 -17.47 11.73
CA ARG A 199 8.84 -18.07 12.65
C ARG A 199 9.34 -19.45 13.12
N PRO A 200 9.29 -19.79 14.41
CA PRO A 200 9.53 -21.17 14.82
C PRO A 200 8.34 -22.04 14.38
N PRO A 201 8.56 -23.33 14.04
CA PRO A 201 7.49 -24.21 13.62
C PRO A 201 6.48 -24.42 14.75
N THR A 202 5.20 -24.34 14.42
CA THR A 202 4.07 -24.66 15.29
C THR A 202 4.15 -26.12 15.72
N THR A 203 4.49 -26.37 16.98
CA THR A 203 4.33 -27.69 17.61
C THR A 203 2.84 -27.99 17.77
N SER A 204 2.32 -28.92 16.99
CA SER A 204 1.03 -29.56 17.23
C SER A 204 1.08 -30.31 18.56
N VAL A 205 0.33 -29.85 19.56
CA VAL A 205 0.12 -30.61 20.79
C VAL A 205 -1.00 -31.62 20.53
N SER A 206 -0.63 -32.90 20.37
CA SER A 206 -1.58 -33.99 20.37
C SER A 206 -2.14 -34.18 21.79
N SER A 207 -3.42 -33.90 21.98
CA SER A 207 -4.14 -34.23 23.21
C SER A 207 -4.38 -35.73 23.28
N SER A 208 -3.66 -36.44 24.15
CA SER A 208 -4.00 -37.80 24.57
C SER A 208 -4.81 -37.76 25.86
N THR A 209 -6.10 -38.07 25.79
CA THR A 209 -6.99 -38.28 26.94
C THR A 209 -6.65 -39.62 27.61
N PRO A 210 -6.41 -39.70 28.94
CA PRO A 210 -6.37 -40.98 29.63
C PRO A 210 -7.78 -41.46 29.92
N GLY A 211 -8.07 -42.69 29.48
CA GLY A 211 -9.34 -43.36 29.66
C GLY A 211 -9.69 -43.66 31.13
N SER A 212 -11.00 -43.70 31.36
CA SER A 212 -11.68 -44.20 32.55
C SER A 212 -11.19 -45.60 32.95
N GLY A 213 -10.70 -45.74 34.18
CA GLY A 213 -10.45 -47.00 34.86
C GLY A 213 -11.51 -47.24 35.94
N SER A 214 -12.35 -48.24 35.72
CA SER A 214 -13.29 -48.82 36.66
C SER A 214 -12.59 -49.79 37.62
N THR A 215 -12.75 -49.58 38.93
CA THR A 215 -13.22 -50.52 40.00
C THR A 215 -12.78 -49.98 41.35
#